data_AF-A0A9P0KAB8-F1
#
_entry.id   AF-A0A9P0KAB8-F1
#
_cell.length_a   1.000
_cell.length_b   1.000
_cell.length_c   1.000
_cell.angle_alpha   90.00
_cell.angle_beta   90.00
_cell.angle_gamma   90.00
#
_symmetry.space_group_name_H-M   'P 1'
#
loop_
_entity.id
_entity.type
_entity.pdbx_description
1 polymer ?
#
loop_
_entity_poly.entity_id
_entity_poly.type
_entity_poly.pdbx_seq_one_letter_code
_entity_poly.pdbx_strand_id
1 'polypeptide(L)'
;MINWLKIKEIKVLKEKPFSIFIKTTHDATDNYKEIDIKKGKDNPQTMLFSRHLQPLWPNGKPVAEAKLKYIKSYLNLIPPADHPFYVNLIGDDTIEEDTEGYNAELDFQIQDD
;
A
#
# COMPACT_ATOMS: atom_id res chain seq x y z
N MET A 1 -22.77 11.70 -8.02
CA MET A 1 -21.35 11.47 -8.38
C MET A 1 -20.48 12.08 -7.29
N ILE A 2 -19.47 11.37 -6.78
CA ILE A 2 -18.58 11.89 -5.73
C ILE A 2 -17.50 12.74 -6.39
N ASN A 3 -17.29 13.95 -5.90
CA ASN A 3 -16.14 14.76 -6.31
C ASN A 3 -14.95 14.41 -5.41
N TRP A 4 -14.03 13.62 -5.95
CA TRP A 4 -12.86 13.12 -5.23
C TRP A 4 -11.92 14.24 -4.76
N LEU A 5 -11.86 15.37 -5.46
CA LEU A 5 -11.00 16.51 -5.11
C LEU A 5 -11.49 17.27 -3.86
N LYS A 6 -12.75 17.11 -3.48
CA LYS A 6 -13.33 17.76 -2.29
C LYS A 6 -13.18 16.94 -1.01
N ILE A 7 -12.63 15.73 -1.12
CA ILE A 7 -12.47 14.84 0.02
C ILE A 7 -11.34 15.33 0.91
N LYS A 8 -11.60 15.40 2.21
CA LYS A 8 -10.64 15.79 3.24
C LYS A 8 -10.20 14.62 4.09
N GLU A 9 -11.12 13.69 4.37
CA GLU A 9 -10.84 12.50 5.15
C GLU A 9 -11.50 11.27 4.53
N ILE A 10 -10.78 10.16 4.55
CA ILE A 10 -11.25 8.84 4.16
C ILE A 10 -11.03 7.91 5.35
N LYS A 11 -12.10 7.21 5.74
CA LYS A 11 -12.10 6.21 6.79
C LYS A 11 -12.53 4.87 6.21
N VAL A 12 -11.79 3.83 6.54
CA VAL A 12 -12.06 2.44 6.14
C VAL A 12 -12.20 1.61 7.42
N LEU A 13 -13.24 0.78 7.49
CA LEU A 13 -13.54 -0.06 8.65
C LEU A 13 -13.39 -1.53 8.28
N LYS A 14 -12.67 -2.30 9.10
CA LYS A 14 -12.48 -3.74 8.88
C LYS A 14 -13.80 -4.50 8.92
N GLU A 15 -14.75 -4.01 9.72
CA GLU A 15 -16.09 -4.57 9.90
C GLU A 15 -16.98 -4.32 8.68
N LYS A 16 -16.65 -3.31 7.86
CA LYS A 16 -17.38 -2.92 6.65
C LYS A 16 -16.43 -2.86 5.45
N PRO A 17 -15.95 -4.03 4.97
CA PRO A 17 -14.90 -4.14 3.95
C PRO A 17 -15.27 -3.53 2.59
N PHE A 18 -16.56 -3.34 2.32
CA PHE A 18 -17.04 -2.75 1.08
C PHE A 18 -17.64 -1.36 1.29
N SER A 19 -17.34 -0.70 2.40
CA SER A 19 -17.78 0.67 2.66
C SER A 19 -16.59 1.61 2.79
N ILE A 20 -16.64 2.73 2.07
CA ILE A 20 -15.74 3.86 2.26
C ILE A 20 -16.51 4.98 2.95
N PHE A 21 -15.95 5.51 4.04
CA PHE A 21 -16.51 6.63 4.79
C PHE A 21 -15.75 7.89 4.44
N ILE A 22 -16.44 8.91 3.95
CA ILE A 22 -15.81 10.11 3.38
C ILE A 22 -16.32 11.36 4.08
N LYS A 23 -15.42 12.30 4.34
CA LYS A 23 -15.73 13.63 4.86
C LYS A 23 -15.14 14.71 3.94
N THR A 24 -15.90 15.77 3.70
CA THR A 24 -15.49 16.87 2.81
C THR A 24 -15.15 18.17 3.54
N THR A 25 -15.39 18.20 4.85
CA THR A 25 -15.05 19.33 5.74
C THR A 25 -14.17 18.83 6.89
N HIS A 26 -13.50 19.75 7.58
CA HIS A 26 -12.73 19.42 8.80
C HIS A 26 -13.54 19.66 10.08
N ASP A 27 -14.81 20.10 9.97
CA ASP A 27 -15.62 20.43 11.13
C ASP A 27 -15.92 19.19 11.95
N ALA A 28 -15.69 19.25 13.27
CA ALA A 28 -15.88 18.10 14.16
C ALA A 28 -17.35 17.63 14.25
N THR A 29 -18.29 18.47 13.84
CA THR A 29 -19.73 18.20 13.80
C THR A 29 -20.19 17.52 12.51
N ASP A 30 -19.37 17.54 11.46
CA ASP A 30 -19.71 16.94 10.17
C ASP A 30 -19.48 15.42 10.20
N ASN A 31 -20.49 14.68 9.73
CA ASN A 31 -20.51 13.22 9.82
C ASN A 31 -19.93 12.59 8.55
N TYR A 32 -19.33 11.41 8.71
CA TYR A 32 -18.88 10.64 7.56
C TYR A 32 -20.07 10.18 6.72
N LYS A 33 -19.96 10.40 5.40
CA LYS A 33 -20.85 9.81 4.42
C LYS A 33 -20.35 8.42 4.04
N GLU A 34 -21.19 7.40 4.23
CA GLU A 34 -20.90 6.03 3.82
C GLU A 34 -21.19 5.84 2.32
N ILE A 35 -20.27 5.18 1.62
CA ILE A 35 -20.38 4.81 0.21
C ILE A 35 -20.08 3.31 0.09
N ASP A 36 -21.07 2.56 -0.37
CA ASP A 36 -20.91 1.13 -0.67
C ASP A 36 -20.21 0.96 -2.03
N ILE A 37 -19.10 0.23 -2.03
CA ILE A 37 -18.26 -0.08 -3.20
C ILE A 37 -18.40 -1.54 -3.66
N LYS A 38 -19.42 -2.27 -3.19
CA LYS A 38 -19.74 -3.60 -3.74
C LYS A 38 -19.94 -3.52 -5.26
N LYS A 39 -19.21 -4.35 -6.01
CA LYS A 39 -19.50 -4.60 -7.43
C LYS A 39 -20.88 -5.25 -7.58
N GLY A 40 -21.58 -4.93 -8.67
CA GLY A 40 -22.84 -5.58 -9.07
C GLY A 40 -22.69 -7.08 -9.33
N LYS A 41 -23.84 -7.77 -9.47
CA LYS A 41 -24.08 -9.22 -9.36
C LYS A 41 -23.18 -10.22 -10.14
N ASP A 42 -22.28 -9.77 -11.01
CA ASP A 42 -21.65 -10.66 -12.01
C ASP A 42 -20.23 -11.14 -11.67
N ASN A 43 -19.69 -10.83 -10.48
CA ASN A 43 -18.40 -11.39 -10.05
C ASN A 43 -18.51 -12.01 -8.66
N PRO A 44 -17.89 -13.18 -8.41
CA PRO A 44 -17.82 -13.74 -7.08
C PRO A 44 -17.19 -12.71 -6.15
N GLN A 45 -17.91 -12.36 -5.08
CA GLN A 45 -17.46 -11.42 -4.08
C GLN A 45 -16.19 -11.97 -3.41
N THR A 46 -15.03 -11.55 -3.89
CA THR A 46 -13.79 -11.76 -3.14
C THR A 46 -13.87 -10.86 -1.92
N MET A 47 -13.89 -11.47 -0.73
CA MET A 47 -13.70 -10.77 0.52
C MET A 47 -12.30 -10.13 0.48
N LEU A 48 -12.22 -8.88 0.02
CA LEU A 48 -10.97 -8.10 -0.12
C LEU A 48 -10.16 -8.10 1.18
N PHE A 49 -10.88 -8.16 2.31
CA PHE A 49 -10.30 -8.28 3.64
C PHE A 49 -10.69 -9.64 4.22
N SER A 50 -10.03 -10.69 3.74
CA SER A 50 -9.99 -11.93 4.52
C SER A 50 -9.37 -11.58 5.89
N ARG A 51 -9.92 -12.12 6.98
CA ARG A 51 -9.43 -11.82 8.35
C ARG A 51 -7.95 -12.19 8.54
N HIS A 52 -7.39 -12.98 7.63
CA HIS A 52 -6.06 -13.56 7.70
C HIS A 52 -5.34 -13.28 6.38
N LEU A 53 -4.90 -12.03 6.20
CA LEU A 53 -3.96 -11.70 5.13
C LEU A 53 -2.68 -12.50 5.38
N GLN A 54 -2.33 -13.39 4.46
CA GLN A 54 -1.07 -14.08 4.52
C GLN A 54 0.05 -13.06 4.27
N PRO A 55 1.15 -13.09 5.05
CA PRO A 55 2.32 -12.27 4.74
C PRO A 55 2.76 -12.54 3.31
N LEU A 56 2.97 -11.46 2.54
CA LEU A 56 3.49 -11.58 1.16
C LEU A 56 4.88 -12.22 1.14
N TRP A 57 5.66 -11.99 2.20
CA TRP A 57 7.00 -12.54 2.41
C TRP A 57 7.10 -13.19 3.79
N PRO A 58 6.56 -14.41 3.98
CA PRO A 58 6.54 -15.07 5.29
C PRO A 58 7.95 -15.44 5.77
N ASN A 59 8.87 -15.67 4.83
CA ASN A 59 10.26 -16.03 5.09
C ASN A 59 11.23 -14.86 4.83
N GLY A 60 10.70 -13.64 4.70
CA GLY A 60 11.48 -12.45 4.37
C GLY A 60 11.51 -12.12 2.88
N LYS A 61 11.62 -10.81 2.61
CA LYS A 61 11.63 -10.27 1.25
C LYS A 61 13.03 -10.47 0.66
N PRO A 62 13.14 -11.01 -0.57
CA PRO A 62 14.41 -11.04 -1.26
C PRO A 62 14.78 -9.63 -1.71
N VAL A 63 16.03 -9.24 -1.49
CA VAL A 63 16.61 -7.94 -1.84
C VAL A 63 18.00 -8.16 -2.42
N ALA A 64 18.47 -7.25 -3.26
CA ALA A 64 19.83 -7.30 -3.78
C ALA A 64 20.86 -7.44 -2.64
N GLU A 65 21.83 -8.33 -2.80
CA GLU A 65 22.80 -8.65 -1.73
C GLU A 65 23.57 -7.41 -1.26
N ALA A 66 23.96 -6.54 -2.19
CA ALA A 66 24.61 -5.27 -1.90
C ALA A 66 23.79 -4.41 -0.93
N LYS A 67 22.47 -4.33 -1.13
CA LYS A 67 21.55 -3.57 -0.28
C LYS A 67 21.31 -4.23 1.06
N LEU A 68 21.24 -5.56 1.10
CA LEU A 68 21.13 -6.29 2.37
C LEU A 68 22.31 -5.96 3.29
N LYS A 69 23.52 -5.89 2.74
CA LYS A 69 24.72 -5.51 3.49
C LYS A 69 24.60 -4.11 4.09
N TYR A 70 24.12 -3.13 3.30
CA TYR A 70 23.89 -1.77 3.79
C TYR A 70 22.81 -1.74 4.88
N ILE A 71 21.67 -2.39 4.67
CA ILE A 71 20.58 -2.46 5.65
C ILE A 71 21.09 -3.03 6.99
N LYS A 72 21.86 -4.12 6.95
CA LYS A 72 22.43 -4.73 8.16
C LYS A 72 23.40 -3.81 8.90
N SER A 73 24.12 -2.93 8.18
CA SER A 73 25.03 -1.96 8.80
C SER A 73 24.31 -0.88 9.62
N TYR A 74 23.03 -0.62 9.34
CA TYR A 74 22.22 0.39 10.03
C TYR A 74 21.34 -0.17 11.16
N LEU A 75 21.45 -1.47 11.50
CA LEU A 75 20.62 -2.08 12.55
C LEU A 75 20.78 -1.41 13.91
N ASN A 76 21.93 -0.82 14.19
CA ASN A 76 22.19 -0.05 15.42
C ASN A 76 21.34 1.23 15.53
N LEU A 77 20.82 1.75 14.41
CA LEU A 77 19.93 2.92 14.37
C LEU A 77 18.44 2.53 14.49
N ILE A 78 18.13 1.24 14.42
CA ILE A 78 16.78 0.71 14.42
C ILE A 78 16.47 0.13 15.82
N PRO A 79 15.27 0.38 16.38
CA PRO A 79 14.86 -0.22 17.63
C PRO A 79 14.97 -1.77 17.61
N PRO A 80 15.45 -2.41 18.68
CA PRO A 80 15.58 -3.88 18.73
C PRO A 80 14.28 -4.66 18.46
N ALA A 81 13.12 -4.05 18.76
CA ALA A 81 11.81 -4.63 18.48
C ALA A 81 11.57 -4.90 16.98
N ASP A 82 12.20 -4.11 16.09
CA ASP A 82 11.99 -4.19 14.65
C ASP A 82 13.09 -5.00 13.94
N HIS A 83 14.16 -5.39 14.66
CA HIS A 83 15.27 -6.19 14.11
C HIS A 83 14.84 -7.49 13.44
N PRO A 84 13.85 -8.26 13.96
CA PRO A 84 13.44 -9.52 13.32
C PRO A 84 13.02 -9.37 11.85
N PHE A 85 12.44 -8.23 11.48
CA PHE A 85 12.07 -7.95 10.08
C PHE A 85 13.31 -7.88 9.18
N TYR A 86 14.32 -7.10 9.59
CA TYR A 86 15.52 -6.85 8.79
C TYR A 86 16.50 -8.03 8.78
N VAL A 87 16.54 -8.80 9.86
CA VAL A 87 17.37 -10.02 9.95
C VAL A 87 16.85 -11.11 9.02
N ASN A 88 15.53 -11.20 8.85
CA ASN A 88 14.90 -12.20 7.98
C ASN A 88 14.98 -11.86 6.48
N LEU A 89 15.53 -10.70 6.08
CA LEU A 89 15.71 -10.36 4.66
C LEU A 89 16.71 -11.33 3.99
N ILE A 90 16.36 -11.74 2.77
CA ILE A 90 17.14 -12.69 1.97
C ILE A 90 17.93 -11.91 0.92
N GLY A 91 19.23 -12.20 0.79
CA GLY A 91 20.07 -11.63 -0.25
C GLY A 91 19.92 -12.45 -1.53
N ASP A 92 19.71 -11.80 -2.66
CA ASP A 92 19.58 -12.45 -3.96
C ASP A 92 20.38 -11.66 -5.01
N ASP A 93 21.35 -12.31 -5.63
CA ASP A 93 22.24 -11.73 -6.66
C ASP A 93 21.57 -11.63 -8.02
N THR A 94 20.40 -12.27 -8.19
CA THR A 94 19.62 -12.23 -9.44
C THR A 94 18.63 -11.07 -9.47
N ILE A 95 18.46 -10.37 -8.34
CA ILE A 95 17.62 -9.17 -8.26
C ILE A 95 18.40 -7.99 -8.81
N GLU A 96 18.10 -7.65 -10.05
CA GLU A 96 18.42 -6.33 -10.60
C GLU A 96 17.52 -5.29 -9.91
N GLU A 97 18.14 -4.34 -9.21
CA GLU A 97 17.37 -3.21 -8.68
C GLU A 97 17.03 -2.28 -9.84
N ASP A 98 15.76 -1.86 -9.93
CA ASP A 98 15.37 -0.72 -10.77
C ASP A 98 16.06 0.54 -10.25
N THR A 99 17.31 0.77 -10.66
CA THR A 99 18.08 1.99 -10.37
C THR A 99 17.59 3.18 -11.19
N GLU A 100 16.76 2.94 -12.20
CA GLU A 100 16.11 3.95 -13.01
C GLU A 100 14.61 3.90 -12.73
N GLY A 101 14.09 4.92 -12.03
CA GLY A 101 12.67 5.00 -11.73
C GLY A 101 11.80 4.86 -12.98
N TYR A 102 10.70 4.12 -12.87
CA TYR A 102 9.60 3.98 -13.82
C TYR A 102 9.86 4.53 -15.25
N ASN A 103 10.74 3.88 -16.01
CA ASN A 103 10.93 4.12 -17.45
C ASN A 103 9.80 3.48 -18.29
N ALA A 104 8.56 3.49 -17.80
CA ALA A 104 7.44 3.11 -18.65
C ALA A 104 7.26 4.21 -19.71
N GLU A 105 6.94 3.81 -20.95
CA GLU A 105 6.43 4.75 -21.94
C GLU A 105 5.28 5.54 -21.30
N LEU A 106 5.41 6.87 -21.28
CA LEU A 106 4.38 7.75 -20.75
C LEU A 106 3.10 7.51 -21.56
N ASP A 107 2.08 6.93 -20.94
CA ASP A 107 0.75 6.68 -21.55
C ASP A 107 -0.07 7.99 -21.73
N PHE A 108 0.62 9.13 -21.83
CA PHE A 108 0.00 10.42 -22.09
C PHE A 108 0.80 11.20 -23.12
N GLN A 109 0.08 11.79 -24.07
CA GLN A 109 0.64 12.68 -25.07
C GLN A 109 0.80 14.07 -24.46
N ILE A 110 2.02 14.60 -24.47
CA ILE A 110 2.28 16.00 -24.13
C ILE A 110 1.78 16.82 -25.33
N GLN A 111 0.82 17.72 -25.07
CA GLN A 111 0.33 18.65 -26.06
C GLN A 111 1.15 19.94 -25.92
N ASP A 112 1.99 20.23 -26.91
CA ASP A 112 2.71 21.50 -27.00
C ASP A 112 1.73 22.60 -27.48
N ASP A 113 1.72 23.73 -26.79
CA ASP A 113 0.94 24.94 -27.11
C ASP A 113 1.43 25.66 -28.37
#